data_AF-A0A7K2MP32-F1
#
_entry.id   AF-A0A7K2MP32-F1
#
_cell.length_a   1.000
_cell.length_b   1.000
_cell.length_c   1.000
_cell.angle_alpha   90.00
_cell.angle_beta   90.00
_cell.angle_gamma   90.00
#
_symmetry.space_group_name_H-M   'P 1'
#
loop_
_entity.id
_entity.type
_entity.pdbx_description
1 polymer ?
#
loop_
_entity_poly.entity_id
_entity_poly.type
_entity_poly.pdbx_seq_one_letter_code
_entity_poly.pdbx_strand_id
1 'polypeptide(L)'
;AEERQRGLTTELPPAAVAPTIRTDGTVVNVQLPRTAASLSDTAVDQLACTVAVARLRQDPALGSAQVTVEQPGGRLAGRSSDDCPAGAPREPDGPAG
;
A
#
# COMPACT_ATOMS: atom_id res chain seq x y z
N ALA A 1 6.61 -12.53 -13.98
CA ALA A 1 7.55 -12.35 -15.11
C ALA A 1 6.97 -11.45 -16.20
N GLU A 2 5.68 -11.57 -16.49
CA GLU A 2 4.98 -10.76 -17.51
C GLU A 2 4.88 -9.25 -17.16
N GLU A 3 4.82 -8.88 -15.89
CA GLU A 3 4.73 -7.46 -15.47
C GLU A 3 5.98 -6.64 -15.84
N ARG A 4 7.18 -7.25 -15.74
CA ARG A 4 8.45 -6.63 -16.13
C ARG A 4 8.57 -6.46 -17.65
N GLN A 5 7.94 -7.34 -18.42
CA GLN A 5 7.92 -7.26 -19.89
C GLN A 5 7.02 -6.12 -20.40
N ARG A 6 6.10 -5.63 -19.56
CA ARG A 6 5.23 -4.47 -19.88
C ARG A 6 5.77 -3.14 -19.36
N GLY A 7 7.00 -3.10 -18.85
CA GLY A 7 7.58 -1.89 -18.26
C GLY A 7 6.96 -1.48 -16.91
N LEU A 8 6.15 -2.33 -16.28
CA LEU A 8 5.70 -2.11 -14.91
C LEU A 8 6.83 -2.50 -13.96
N THR A 9 7.60 -1.52 -13.51
CA THR A 9 8.48 -1.66 -12.36
C THR A 9 7.62 -1.56 -11.10
N THR A 10 7.24 -2.70 -10.54
CA THR A 10 6.78 -2.72 -9.15
C THR A 10 8.01 -2.56 -8.26
N GLU A 11 8.02 -1.51 -7.44
CA GLU A 11 9.08 -1.23 -6.48
C GLU A 11 9.06 -2.22 -5.30
N LEU A 12 7.98 -3.01 -5.17
CA LEU A 12 7.93 -4.07 -4.17
C LEU A 12 8.75 -5.28 -4.65
N PRO A 13 9.79 -5.69 -3.91
CA PRO A 13 10.53 -6.88 -4.24
C PRO A 13 9.62 -8.11 -4.17
N PRO A 14 9.84 -9.13 -5.03
CA PRO A 14 9.08 -10.37 -4.94
C PRO A 14 9.31 -11.01 -3.57
N ALA A 15 8.23 -11.16 -2.80
CA ALA A 15 8.26 -11.82 -1.50
C ALA A 15 7.89 -13.30 -1.67
N ALA A 16 8.78 -14.21 -1.26
CA ALA A 16 8.50 -15.65 -1.24
C ALA A 16 7.41 -16.02 -0.21
N VAL A 17 7.10 -15.12 0.73
CA VAL A 17 6.11 -15.28 1.79
C VAL A 17 5.27 -14.01 1.84
N ALA A 18 3.95 -14.17 1.92
CA ALA A 18 3.04 -13.04 2.01
C ALA A 18 3.23 -12.26 3.32
N PRO A 19 3.03 -10.92 3.32
CA PRO A 19 2.98 -10.15 4.55
C PRO A 19 1.78 -10.56 5.41
N THR A 20 1.94 -10.47 6.73
CA THR A 20 0.81 -10.66 7.66
C THR A 20 0.09 -9.33 7.83
N ILE A 21 -1.22 -9.31 7.62
CA ILE A 21 -2.05 -8.11 7.80
C ILE A 21 -2.94 -8.31 9.02
N ARG A 22 -2.90 -7.36 9.95
CA ARG A 22 -3.79 -7.27 11.11
C ARG A 22 -4.57 -5.97 11.04
N THR A 23 -5.85 -6.01 11.38
CA THR A 23 -6.72 -4.85 11.28
C THR A 23 -7.50 -4.68 12.57
N ASP A 24 -7.45 -3.47 13.13
CA ASP A 24 -8.09 -3.08 14.38
C ASP A 24 -8.78 -1.72 14.16
N GLY A 25 -10.06 -1.78 13.77
CA GLY A 25 -10.83 -0.58 13.39
C GLY A 25 -10.22 0.16 12.20
N THR A 26 -9.78 1.40 12.44
CA THR A 26 -9.09 2.26 11.46
C THR A 26 -7.60 1.94 11.32
N VAL A 27 -7.02 1.16 12.24
CA VAL A 27 -5.60 0.82 12.24
C VAL A 27 -5.38 -0.47 11.46
N VAL A 28 -4.43 -0.45 10.53
CA VAL A 28 -3.95 -1.62 9.80
C VAL A 28 -2.47 -1.77 10.08
N ASN A 29 -2.06 -2.96 10.50
CA ASN A 29 -0.67 -3.30 10.71
C ASN A 29 -0.24 -4.35 9.68
N VAL A 30 0.80 -4.01 8.92
CA VAL A 30 1.36 -4.84 7.85
C VAL A 30 2.75 -5.28 8.28
N GLN A 31 2.87 -6.55 8.62
CA GLN A 31 4.13 -7.13 9.02
C GLN A 31 4.80 -7.83 7.83
N LEU A 32 5.92 -7.28 7.39
CA LEU A 32 6.74 -7.87 6.35
C LEU A 32 7.51 -9.08 6.91
N PRO A 33 7.66 -10.16 6.13
CA PRO A 33 8.42 -11.33 6.58
C PRO A 33 9.88 -10.93 6.80
N ARG A 34 10.53 -11.55 7.80
CA ARG A 34 11.94 -11.25 8.13
C ARG A 34 12.91 -11.51 6.97
N THR A 35 12.50 -12.33 6.00
CA THR A 35 13.26 -12.66 4.78
C THR A 35 13.10 -11.64 3.66
N ALA A 36 12.15 -10.70 3.78
CA ALA A 36 12.04 -9.60 2.83
C ALA A 36 13.25 -8.66 2.95
N ALA A 37 13.61 -8.00 1.84
CA ALA A 37 14.50 -6.86 1.90
C ALA A 37 13.80 -5.70 2.62
N SER A 38 14.59 -4.83 3.27
CA SER A 38 14.06 -3.56 3.77
C SER A 38 13.54 -2.72 2.59
N LEU A 39 12.35 -2.14 2.76
CA LEU A 39 11.77 -1.25 1.76
C LEU A 39 12.34 0.16 1.93
N SER A 40 12.50 0.88 0.82
CA SER A 40 12.73 2.33 0.83
C SER A 40 11.49 3.07 1.36
N ASP A 41 11.64 4.31 1.83
CA ASP A 41 10.51 5.15 2.25
C ASP A 41 9.42 5.23 1.16
N THR A 42 9.80 5.41 -0.11
CA THR A 42 8.83 5.45 -1.23
C THR A 42 8.05 4.14 -1.38
N ALA A 43 8.71 2.99 -1.22
CA ALA A 43 8.03 1.69 -1.29
C ALA A 43 7.12 1.46 -0.07
N VAL A 44 7.50 1.98 1.11
CA VAL A 44 6.64 2.03 2.29
C VAL A 44 5.41 2.89 2.03
N ASP A 45 5.56 4.08 1.43
CA ASP A 45 4.47 4.98 1.10
C ASP A 45 3.47 4.31 0.13
N GLN A 46 3.98 3.72 -0.95
CA GLN A 46 3.15 3.00 -1.92
C GLN A 46 2.37 1.85 -1.28
N LEU A 47 3.04 1.05 -0.44
CA LEU A 47 2.40 -0.05 0.29
C LEU A 47 1.32 0.46 1.24
N ALA A 48 1.67 1.44 2.07
CA ALA A 48 0.77 2.00 3.06
C ALA A 48 -0.46 2.61 2.40
N CYS A 49 -0.29 3.35 1.30
CA CYS A 49 -1.40 3.93 0.56
C CYS A 49 -2.29 2.91 -0.13
N THR A 50 -1.71 1.87 -0.71
CA THR A 50 -2.48 0.77 -1.29
C THR A 50 -3.35 0.10 -0.24
N VAL A 51 -2.78 -0.17 0.94
CA VAL A 51 -3.48 -0.81 2.05
C VAL A 51 -4.56 0.10 2.64
N ALA A 52 -4.28 1.39 2.80
CA ALA A 52 -5.23 2.37 3.31
C ALA A 52 -6.47 2.49 2.40
N VAL A 53 -6.26 2.61 1.08
CA VAL A 53 -7.36 2.64 0.09
C VAL A 53 -8.13 1.33 0.08
N ALA A 54 -7.45 0.19 0.18
CA ALA A 54 -8.11 -1.11 0.26
C ALA A 54 -8.99 -1.22 1.52
N ARG A 55 -8.52 -0.72 2.66
CA ARG A 55 -9.27 -0.73 3.93
C ARG A 55 -10.54 0.12 3.84
N LEU A 56 -10.45 1.32 3.28
CA LEU A 56 -11.62 2.19 3.08
C LEU A 56 -12.64 1.60 2.09
N ARG A 57 -12.19 0.83 1.09
CA ARG A 57 -13.09 0.08 0.22
C ARG A 57 -13.78 -1.08 0.92
N GLN A 58 -13.09 -1.71 1.88
CA GLN A 58 -13.67 -2.79 2.70
C GLN A 58 -14.66 -2.26 3.73
N ASP A 59 -14.38 -1.10 4.33
CA ASP A 59 -15.22 -0.46 5.34
C ASP A 59 -15.28 1.06 5.12
N PRO A 60 -16.24 1.52 4.29
CA PRO A 60 -16.36 2.93 3.93
C PRO A 60 -16.83 3.83 5.09
N ALA A 61 -17.27 3.25 6.23
CA ALA A 61 -17.70 4.03 7.39
C ALA A 61 -16.53 4.61 8.20
N LEU A 62 -15.30 4.10 7.99
CA LEU A 62 -14.12 4.46 8.79
C LEU A 62 -13.63 5.91 8.58
N GLY A 63 -13.96 6.53 7.44
CA GLY A 63 -13.55 7.90 7.08
C GLY A 63 -12.05 8.07 6.79
N SER A 64 -11.18 7.35 7.50
CA SER A 64 -9.73 7.30 7.32
C SER A 64 -9.16 5.93 7.74
N ALA A 65 -7.97 5.60 7.27
CA ALA A 65 -7.24 4.40 7.65
C ALA A 65 -5.78 4.74 7.97
N GLN A 66 -5.29 4.28 9.11
CA GLN A 66 -3.89 4.39 9.51
C GLN A 66 -3.18 3.08 9.25
N VAL A 67 -2.06 3.12 8.55
CA VAL A 67 -1.28 1.94 8.20
C VAL A 67 0.09 2.01 8.83
N THR A 68 0.44 1.01 9.62
CA THR A 68 1.80 0.80 10.12
C THR A 68 2.43 -0.36 9.35
N VAL A 69 3.63 -0.14 8.81
CA VAL A 69 4.42 -1.17 8.15
C VAL A 69 5.56 -1.57 9.08
N GLU A 70 5.55 -2.82 9.54
CA GLU A 70 6.67 -3.42 10.26
C GLU A 70 7.65 -4.05 9.27
N GLN A 71 8.83 -3.46 9.17
CA GLN A 71 9.90 -3.93 8.31
C GLN A 71 10.81 -4.95 9.02
N PRO A 72 11.58 -5.74 8.25
CA PRO A 72 12.64 -6.57 8.79
C PRO A 72 13.58 -5.75 9.69
N GLY A 73 13.93 -6.29 10.86
CA GLY A 73 14.75 -5.59 11.84
C GLY A 73 13.98 -4.66 12.78
N GLY A 74 12.64 -4.67 12.73
CA GLY A 74 11.78 -3.96 13.70
C GLY A 74 11.60 -2.47 13.43
N ARG A 75 11.95 -1.99 12.22
CA ARG A 75 11.64 -0.62 11.82
C ARG A 75 10.15 -0.50 11.55
N LEU A 76 9.55 0.55 12.11
CA LEU A 76 8.15 0.86 11.95
C LEU A 76 8.03 2.14 11.14
N ALA A 77 7.14 2.12 10.14
CA ALA A 77 6.77 3.32 9.41
C ALA A 77 5.24 3.42 9.35
N GLY A 78 4.71 4.49 9.93
CA GLY A 78 3.28 4.80 9.94
C GLY A 78 2.91 5.82 8.87
N ARG A 79 1.81 5.59 8.16
CA ARG A 79 1.19 6.53 7.21
C ARG A 79 -0.33 6.53 7.35
N SER A 80 -0.96 7.66 7.07
CA SER A 80 -2.43 7.79 7.04
C SER A 80 -2.94 7.80 5.61
N SER A 81 -4.18 7.38 5.41
CA SER A 81 -4.90 7.52 4.13
C SER A 81 -4.93 8.97 3.63
N ASP A 82 -4.91 9.95 4.52
CA ASP A 82 -4.94 11.38 4.18
C ASP A 82 -3.64 11.87 3.53
N ASP A 83 -2.53 11.18 3.80
CA ASP A 83 -1.22 11.47 3.20
C ASP A 83 -1.10 10.87 1.79
N CYS A 84 -2.00 9.95 1.45
CA CYS A 84 -1.98 9.28 0.18
C CYS A 84 -2.54 10.19 -0.91
N PRO A 85 -1.89 10.26 -2.07
CA PRO A 85 -2.46 10.95 -3.21
C PRO A 85 -3.80 10.29 -3.52
N ALA A 86 -4.89 11.06 -3.36
CA ALA A 86 -6.18 10.67 -3.86
C ALA A 86 -5.97 10.40 -5.35
N GLY A 87 -6.05 9.12 -5.76
CA GLY A 87 -5.68 8.70 -7.10
C GLY A 87 -6.26 9.67 -8.13
N ALA A 88 -5.42 10.05 -9.11
CA ALA A 88 -5.81 11.02 -10.14
C ALA A 88 -7.26 10.75 -10.56
N PRO A 89 -8.14 11.79 -10.63
CA PRO A 89 -9.48 11.58 -11.14
C PRO A 89 -9.32 10.83 -12.46
N ARG A 90 -10.09 9.73 -12.64
CA ARG A 90 -10.26 9.15 -13.97
C ARG A 90 -10.60 10.32 -14.87
N GLU A 91 -9.69 10.67 -15.78
CA GLU A 91 -10.01 11.62 -16.83
C GLU A 91 -11.31 11.12 -17.47
N PRO A 92 -12.35 11.97 -17.58
CA PRO A 92 -13.56 11.57 -18.25
C PRO A 92 -13.18 11.14 -19.67
N ASP A 93 -13.61 9.94 -20.03
CA ASP A 93 -13.52 9.39 -21.38
C ASP A 93 -14.13 10.38 -22.38
N GLY A 94 -13.27 11.13 -23.06
CA GLY A 94 -13.53 11.91 -24.28
C GLY A 94 -14.44 13.15 -24.18
N PRO A 95 -14.39 13.98 -25.23
CA PRO A 95 -15.61 14.38 -25.89
C PRO A 95 -15.71 13.69 -27.26
N ALA A 96 -16.83 12.98 -27.46
CA ALA A 96 -17.44 12.92 -28.77
C ALA A 96 -17.91 14.35 -29.12
N GLY A 97 -17.48 14.86 -30.27
CA GLY A 97 -17.87 16.18 -30.79
C GLY A 97 -16.96 16.64 -31.90
#